data_AF-A0A2D4G694-F1
#
_entry.id   AF-A0A2D4G694-F1
#
_cell.length_a   1.000
_cell.length_b   1.000
_cell.length_c   1.000
_cell.angle_alpha   90.00
_cell.angle_beta   90.00
_cell.angle_gamma   90.00
#
_symmetry.space_group_name_H-M   'P 1'
#
loop_
_entity.id
_entity.type
_entity.pdbx_description
1 polymer ?
#
loop_
_entity_poly.entity_id
_entity_poly.type
_entity_poly.pdbx_seq_one_letter_code
_entity_poly.pdbx_strand_id
1 'polypeptide(L)'
;EQIQAGYRSLQKVEACLKWSQTGSVLLEACNEFYTRIPHDFGLKTPPLIKTLKELQEKAQLLEALSEIRIGIKHVQSEQLDLEHPLDQSYRSLNCELQPLEKASDVFQVCS
;
A
#
# COMPACT_ATOMS: atom_id res chain seq x y z
N GLU A 1 7.76 5.76 8.16
CA GLU A 1 8.43 4.90 9.15
C GLU A 1 7.68 3.59 9.39
N GLN A 2 6.41 3.61 9.77
CA GLN A 2 5.65 2.38 10.07
C GLN A 2 5.50 1.40 8.89
N ILE A 3 5.09 1.86 7.70
CA ILE A 3 4.96 1.00 6.50
C ILE A 3 6.31 0.37 6.13
N GLN A 4 7.38 1.15 6.16
CA GLN A 4 8.73 0.64 5.89
C GLN A 4 9.17 -0.39 6.94
N ALA A 5 8.83 -0.17 8.22
CA ALA A 5 9.06 -1.15 9.27
C ALA A 5 8.23 -2.43 9.07
N GLY A 6 7.01 -2.30 8.54
CA GLY A 6 6.16 -3.43 8.12
C GLY A 6 6.78 -4.25 7.00
N TYR A 7 7.34 -3.61 5.97
CA TYR A 7 8.07 -4.33 4.92
C TYR A 7 9.30 -5.06 5.47
N ARG A 8 10.07 -4.43 6.37
CA ARG A 8 11.24 -5.06 6.99
C ARG A 8 10.86 -6.28 7.84
N SER A 9 9.77 -6.23 8.60
CA SER A 9 9.29 -7.39 9.36
C SER A 9 8.73 -8.47 8.43
N LEU A 10 8.06 -8.10 7.33
CA LEU A 10 7.58 -9.05 6.33
C LEU A 10 8.72 -9.78 5.59
N GLN A 11 9.87 -9.11 5.36
CA GLN A 11 11.08 -9.74 4.83
C GLN A 11 11.64 -10.83 5.75
N LYS A 12 11.49 -10.69 7.07
CA LYS A 12 11.88 -11.75 8.03
C LYS A 12 10.99 -12.98 7.90
N VAL A 13 9.68 -12.77 7.70
CA VAL A 13 8.73 -13.85 7.41
C VAL A 13 9.10 -14.53 6.09
N GLU A 14 9.38 -13.77 5.04
CA GLU A 14 9.81 -14.30 3.74
C GLU A 14 11.07 -15.16 3.87
N ALA A 15 12.07 -14.69 4.63
CA ALA A 15 13.29 -15.46 4.90
C ALA A 15 12.98 -16.79 5.61
N CYS A 16 12.07 -16.78 6.59
CA CYS A 16 11.63 -18.01 7.26
C CYS A 16 11.01 -19.00 6.26
N LEU A 17 10.15 -18.52 5.37
CA LEU A 17 9.52 -19.37 4.35
C LEU A 17 10.53 -19.92 3.34
N LYS A 18 11.46 -19.09 2.84
CA LYS A 18 12.51 -19.50 1.89
C LYS A 18 13.40 -20.60 2.45
N TRP A 19 13.76 -20.50 3.72
CA TRP A 19 14.61 -21.47 4.40
C TRP A 19 13.82 -22.58 5.13
N SER A 20 12.50 -22.68 4.90
CA SER A 20 11.60 -23.64 5.54
C SER A 20 11.71 -23.67 7.07
N GLN A 21 11.98 -22.51 7.68
CA GLN A 21 12.00 -22.34 9.13
C GLN A 21 10.56 -22.35 9.65
N THR A 22 10.33 -23.13 10.70
CA THR A 22 9.00 -23.35 11.28
C THR A 22 9.05 -23.18 12.79
N GLY A 23 7.89 -23.30 13.46
CA GLY A 23 7.80 -23.25 14.91
C GLY A 23 8.00 -21.83 15.46
N SER A 24 8.87 -21.69 16.47
CA SER A 24 9.04 -20.45 17.22
C SER A 24 9.58 -19.30 16.36
N VAL A 25 10.50 -19.58 15.43
CA VAL A 25 11.14 -18.54 14.62
C VAL A 25 10.13 -17.88 13.67
N LEU A 26 9.30 -18.68 13.00
CA LEU A 26 8.24 -18.17 12.13
C LEU A 26 7.17 -17.42 12.94
N LEU A 27 6.83 -17.93 14.13
CA LEU A 27 5.88 -17.28 15.04
C LEU A 27 6.38 -15.89 15.46
N GLU A 28 7.65 -15.78 15.86
CA GLU A 28 8.25 -14.51 16.27
C GLU A 28 8.30 -13.51 15.11
N ALA A 29 8.66 -13.95 13.90
CA ALA A 29 8.63 -13.10 12.71
C ALA A 29 7.20 -12.60 12.39
N CYS A 30 6.19 -13.46 12.51
CA CYS A 30 4.78 -13.06 12.32
C CYS A 30 4.33 -12.08 13.41
N ASN A 31 4.68 -12.33 14.67
CA ASN A 31 4.35 -11.44 15.79
C ASN A 31 4.99 -10.06 15.62
N GLU A 32 6.24 -10.00 15.16
CA GLU A 32 6.90 -8.74 14.83
C GLU A 32 6.14 -7.99 13.73
N PHE A 33 5.70 -8.68 12.67
CA PHE A 33 4.88 -8.07 11.62
C PHE A 33 3.57 -7.49 12.16
N TYR A 34 2.80 -8.25 12.92
CA TYR A 34 1.52 -7.78 13.48
C TYR A 34 1.67 -6.69 14.55
N THR A 35 2.83 -6.61 15.21
CA THR A 35 3.15 -5.51 16.12
C THR A 35 3.46 -4.22 15.35
N ARG A 36 4.11 -4.31 14.19
CA ARG A 36 4.38 -3.14 13.33
C ARG A 36 3.14 -2.67 12.59
N ILE A 37 2.29 -3.60 12.16
CA ILE A 37 1.11 -3.34 11.34
C ILE A 37 -0.13 -3.83 12.11
N PRO A 38 -0.87 -2.92 12.77
CA PRO A 38 -2.07 -3.26 13.51
C PRO A 38 -3.08 -3.98 12.61
N HIS A 39 -3.61 -5.08 13.10
CA HIS A 39 -4.67 -5.86 12.46
C HIS A 39 -5.75 -6.11 13.50
N ASP A 40 -7.00 -6.11 13.06
CA ASP A 40 -8.11 -6.57 13.89
C ASP A 40 -8.35 -8.06 13.65
N PHE A 41 -8.04 -8.87 14.66
CA PHE A 41 -8.33 -10.30 14.69
C PHE A 41 -9.48 -10.65 15.66
N GLY A 42 -10.08 -9.64 16.30
CA GLY A 42 -11.00 -9.84 17.43
C GLY A 42 -10.37 -10.66 18.55
N LEU A 43 -11.09 -11.66 19.04
CA LEU A 43 -10.63 -12.57 20.10
C LEU A 43 -9.80 -13.76 19.57
N LYS A 44 -9.57 -13.84 18.26
CA LYS A 44 -8.83 -14.95 17.65
C LYS A 44 -7.34 -14.71 17.75
N THR A 45 -6.58 -15.79 17.91
CA THR A 45 -5.13 -15.74 17.81
C THR A 45 -4.73 -15.27 16.40
N PRO A 46 -3.79 -14.31 16.28
CA PRO A 46 -3.28 -13.89 14.98
C PRO A 46 -2.78 -15.09 14.15
N PRO A 47 -3.20 -15.23 12.89
CA PRO A 47 -2.80 -16.35 12.06
C PRO A 47 -1.35 -16.22 11.63
N LEU A 48 -0.63 -17.34 11.56
CA LEU A 48 0.71 -17.36 10.96
C LEU A 48 0.64 -17.17 9.44
N ILE A 49 1.66 -16.51 8.89
CA ILE A 49 1.87 -16.41 7.44
C ILE A 49 2.74 -17.61 7.05
N LYS A 50 2.15 -18.63 6.43
CA LYS A 50 2.79 -19.92 6.15
C LYS A 50 3.07 -20.15 4.66
N THR A 51 2.44 -19.36 3.79
CA THR A 51 2.55 -19.53 2.34
C THR A 51 3.02 -18.25 1.66
N LEU A 52 3.64 -18.41 0.49
CA LEU A 52 4.02 -17.26 -0.35
C LEU A 52 2.79 -16.44 -0.78
N LYS A 53 1.62 -17.08 -0.94
CA LYS A 53 0.37 -16.41 -1.26
C LYS A 53 -0.06 -15.46 -0.12
N GLU A 54 -0.11 -15.95 1.11
CA GLU A 54 -0.43 -15.11 2.28
C GLU A 54 0.59 -13.99 2.46
N LEU A 55 1.88 -14.25 2.22
CA LEU A 55 2.92 -13.24 2.24
C LEU A 55 2.66 -12.14 1.20
N GLN A 56 2.30 -12.53 -0.03
CA GLN A 56 1.98 -11.60 -1.11
C GLN A 56 0.74 -10.75 -0.79
N GLU A 57 -0.30 -11.34 -0.19
CA GLU A 57 -1.49 -10.61 0.28
C GLU A 57 -1.10 -9.54 1.31
N LYS A 58 -0.16 -9.84 2.22
CA LYS A 58 0.36 -8.85 3.18
C LYS A 58 1.22 -7.77 2.52
N ALA A 59 1.97 -8.10 1.47
CA ALA A 59 2.73 -7.11 0.71
C ALA A 59 1.80 -6.14 -0.04
N GLN A 60 0.73 -6.65 -0.65
CA GLN A 60 -0.30 -5.84 -1.32
C GLN A 60 -1.04 -4.92 -0.33
N LEU A 61 -1.32 -5.41 0.88
CA LEU A 61 -1.87 -4.58 1.95
C LEU A 61 -0.96 -3.38 2.26
N LEU A 62 0.36 -3.60 2.41
CA LEU A 62 1.31 -2.53 2.69
C LEU A 62 1.42 -1.52 1.54
N GLU A 63 1.31 -1.99 0.30
CA GLU A 63 1.33 -1.16 -0.91
C GLU A 63 0.11 -0.24 -0.93
N ALA A 64 -1.10 -0.79 -0.78
CA ALA A 64 -2.34 -0.03 -0.71
C ALA A 64 -2.32 1.02 0.42
N LEU A 65 -1.81 0.66 1.59
CA LEU A 65 -1.65 1.62 2.71
C LEU A 65 -0.67 2.75 2.37
N SER A 66 0.38 2.46 1.60
CA SER A 66 1.33 3.49 1.15
C SER A 66 0.67 4.46 0.18
N GLU A 67 -0.10 3.96 -0.79
CA GLU A 67 -0.85 4.76 -1.75
C GLU A 67 -1.89 5.66 -1.08
N ILE A 68 -2.71 5.10 -0.18
CA ILE A 68 -3.71 5.87 0.59
C ILE A 68 -3.03 7.01 1.36
N ARG A 69 -1.89 6.75 2.01
CA ARG A 69 -1.14 7.77 2.74
C ARG A 69 -0.62 8.88 1.82
N ILE A 70 -0.17 8.54 0.62
CA ILE A 70 0.26 9.53 -0.38
C ILE A 70 -0.93 10.38 -0.80
N GLY A 71 -2.07 9.75 -1.13
CA GLY A 71 -3.30 10.46 -1.49
C GLY A 71 -3.83 11.38 -0.39
N ILE A 72 -3.77 10.96 0.87
CA ILE A 72 -4.17 11.84 2.01
C ILE A 72 -3.23 13.04 2.14
N LYS A 73 -1.91 12.84 2.03
CA LYS A 73 -0.94 13.94 2.09
C LYS A 73 -1.15 14.97 0.98
N HIS A 74 -1.48 14.48 -0.21
CA HIS A 74 -1.81 15.27 -1.38
C HIS A 74 -3.01 16.18 -1.07
N VAL A 75 -4.15 15.60 -0.69
CA VAL A 75 -5.39 16.35 -0.34
C VAL A 75 -5.16 17.34 0.81
N GLN A 76 -4.33 17.01 1.80
CA GLN A 76 -4.05 17.92 2.92
C GLN A 76 -3.18 19.12 2.52
N SER A 77 -2.31 18.98 1.53
CA SER A 77 -1.47 20.09 1.03
C SER A 77 -2.27 21.17 0.29
N GLU A 78 -3.50 20.85 -0.10
CA GLU A 78 -4.41 21.70 -0.87
C GLU A 78 -5.13 22.73 0.03
N GLN A 79 -5.26 22.48 1.33
CA GLN A 79 -6.08 23.32 2.23
C GLN A 79 -5.50 24.71 2.56
N LEU A 80 -4.37 25.13 2.00
CA LEU A 80 -3.68 26.39 2.34
C LEU A 80 -3.69 27.47 1.25
N ASP A 81 -4.24 27.18 0.07
CA ASP A 81 -4.22 28.11 -1.06
C ASP A 81 -5.63 28.62 -1.43
N LEU A 82 -5.71 29.84 -1.96
CA LEU A 82 -6.95 30.49 -2.46
C LEU A 82 -7.51 29.83 -3.75
N GLU A 83 -6.92 28.72 -4.15
CA GLU A 83 -7.20 28.00 -5.39
C GLU A 83 -8.30 26.96 -5.17
N HIS A 84 -9.05 26.62 -6.22
CA HIS A 84 -10.12 25.64 -6.09
C HIS A 84 -9.52 24.26 -5.73
N PRO A 85 -10.09 23.49 -4.78
CA PRO A 85 -9.51 22.21 -4.34
C PRO A 85 -9.21 21.22 -5.49
N LEU A 86 -10.05 21.19 -6.52
CA LEU A 86 -9.81 20.34 -7.70
C LEU A 86 -8.55 20.77 -8.49
N ASP A 87 -8.28 22.07 -8.57
CA ASP A 87 -7.12 22.60 -9.31
C ASP A 87 -5.83 22.29 -8.55
N GLN A 88 -5.88 22.33 -7.22
CA GLN A 88 -4.76 21.92 -6.37
C GLN A 88 -4.51 20.41 -6.50
N SER A 89 -5.56 19.58 -6.39
CA SER A 89 -5.50 18.14 -6.67
C SER A 89 -4.90 17.79 -8.02
N TYR A 90 -5.23 18.56 -9.06
CA TYR A 90 -4.66 18.39 -10.40
C TYR A 90 -3.16 18.74 -10.42
N ARG A 91 -2.75 19.86 -9.83
CA ARG A 91 -1.33 20.27 -9.80
C ARG A 91 -0.42 19.28 -9.12
N SER A 92 -0.86 18.72 -8.00
CA SER A 92 -0.05 17.79 -7.21
C SER A 92 0.12 16.43 -7.90
N LEU A 93 -0.68 16.10 -8.94
CA LEU A 93 -0.41 14.96 -9.83
C LEU A 93 0.87 15.15 -10.65
N ASN A 94 1.31 16.40 -10.82
CA ASN A 94 2.46 16.80 -11.63
C ASN A 94 2.44 16.16 -13.03
N CYS A 95 1.26 16.10 -13.63
CA CYS A 95 0.96 15.45 -14.89
C CYS A 95 -0.01 16.33 -15.68
N GLU A 96 0.32 16.63 -16.95
CA GLU A 96 -0.56 17.41 -17.81
C GLU A 96 -1.64 16.51 -18.41
N LEU A 97 -2.90 16.75 -18.04
CA LEU A 97 -4.06 16.09 -18.63
C LEU A 97 -4.72 17.06 -19.60
N GLN A 98 -4.71 16.72 -20.88
CA GLN A 98 -5.42 17.46 -21.91
C GLN A 98 -6.67 16.69 -22.37
N PRO A 99 -7.85 17.33 -22.40
CA PRO A 99 -9.06 16.67 -22.87
C PRO A 99 -8.94 16.34 -24.37
N LEU A 100 -9.31 15.13 -24.75
CA LEU A 100 -9.30 14.70 -26.14
C LEU A 100 -10.64 14.96 -26.81
N GLU A 101 -10.62 15.59 -27.98
CA GLU A 101 -11.84 15.81 -28.76
C GLU A 101 -12.40 14.49 -29.29
N LYS A 102 -13.72 14.30 -29.14
CA LYS A 102 -14.41 13.08 -29.61
C LYS A 102 -14.27 12.83 -31.11
N ALA A 103 -14.10 13.90 -31.89
CA ALA A 103 -13.92 13.83 -33.33
C ALA A 103 -12.50 13.46 -33.75
N SER A 104 -11.52 13.51 -32.83
CA SER A 104 -10.13 13.22 -33.16
C SER A 104 -9.94 11.75 -33.53
N ASP A 105 -9.02 11.50 -34.47
CA ASP A 105 -8.67 10.14 -34.88
C ASP A 105 -8.11 9.33 -33.71
N VAL A 106 -7.40 9.98 -32.79
CA VAL A 106 -6.89 9.35 -31.56
C VAL A 106 -8.04 8.83 -30.69
N PHE A 107 -9.14 9.58 -30.58
CA PHE A 107 -10.30 9.14 -29.82
C PHE A 107 -10.97 7.94 -30.50
N GLN A 108 -11.11 7.97 -31.83
CA GLN A 108 -11.73 6.89 -32.61
C GLN A 108 -10.92 5.58 -32.59
N VAL A 109 -9.59 5.67 -32.48
CA VAL A 109 -8.72 4.49 -32.35
C VAL A 109 -8.80 3.86 -30.96
N CYS A 110 -9.13 4.65 -29.93
CA CYS A 110 -9.22 4.18 -28.54
C CYS A 110 -10.64 3.78 -28.10
N SER A 111 -11.67 4.05 -28.93
CA SER A 111 -13.07 3.67 -28.71
C SER A 111 -13.40 2.30 -29.27
#